data_AF-A0A7S2M1K9-F1
#
_entry.id   AF-A0A7S2M1K9-F1
#
_cell.length_a   1.000
_cell.length_b   1.000
_cell.length_c   1.000
_cell.angle_alpha   90.00
_cell.angle_beta   90.00
_cell.angle_gamma   90.00
#
_symmetry.space_group_name_H-M   'P 1'
#
loop_
_entity.id
_entity.type
_entity.pdbx_description
1 polymer ?
#
loop_
_entity_poly.entity_id
_entity_poly.type
_entity_poly.pdbx_seq_one_letter_code
_entity_poly.pdbx_strand_id
1 'polypeptide(L)'
;FLPMTMRGIEVLQNIQEASRMEGWLHKRGPTADYGWAKRYCVLEGDRFDLYKDERMDTRKGEIELGWASRALLFTAVVAPGEAIKHRQERPYGFVLDVDPRGGPQRKLHYFDAGSEAAASAWCRAFEMGAKCAPPAAIDAVARTLAPPAAAAAAARAAAEAASEA
;
A
#
# COMPACT_ATOMS: atom_id res chain seq x y z
N PHE A 1 41.03 -1.53 -28.76
CA PHE A 1 39.77 -1.79 -29.48
C PHE A 1 39.10 -3.00 -28.86
N LEU A 2 38.15 -2.77 -27.93
CA LEU A 2 36.84 -3.42 -27.77
C LEU A 2 36.28 -3.15 -26.35
N PRO A 3 34.94 -3.04 -26.20
CA PRO A 3 34.26 -2.35 -25.11
C PRO A 3 33.75 -3.33 -24.03
N MET A 4 33.43 -2.82 -22.84
CA MET A 4 32.54 -3.54 -21.91
C MET A 4 31.76 -2.55 -21.03
N THR A 5 30.89 -1.77 -21.67
CA THR A 5 29.62 -1.36 -21.06
C THR A 5 28.74 -2.60 -20.99
N MET A 6 28.33 -3.01 -19.78
CA MET A 6 27.06 -3.70 -19.44
C MET A 6 27.16 -4.23 -17.99
N ARG A 7 26.97 -3.34 -16.99
CA ARG A 7 26.62 -3.71 -15.60
C ARG A 7 25.60 -2.71 -15.04
N GLY A 8 24.56 -2.42 -15.81
CA GLY A 8 23.55 -1.42 -15.44
C GLY A 8 22.17 -1.99 -15.09
N ILE A 9 21.86 -3.24 -15.44
CA ILE A 9 20.46 -3.69 -15.51
C ILE A 9 20.09 -4.75 -14.45
N GLU A 10 21.04 -5.55 -13.94
CA GLU A 10 20.71 -6.64 -12.99
C GLU A 10 20.51 -6.19 -11.52
N VAL A 11 20.83 -4.94 -11.17
CA VAL A 11 20.68 -4.44 -9.79
C VAL A 11 19.22 -4.06 -9.47
N LEU A 12 18.38 -3.83 -10.48
CA LEU A 12 17.00 -3.37 -10.27
C LEU A 12 16.04 -4.48 -9.84
N GLN A 13 16.29 -5.73 -10.23
CA GLN A 13 15.42 -6.86 -9.86
C GLN A 13 15.64 -7.33 -8.42
N ASN A 14 16.85 -7.18 -7.87
CA ASN A 14 17.18 -7.62 -6.50
C ASN A 14 16.68 -6.69 -5.38
N ILE A 15 16.24 -5.47 -5.69
CA ILE A 15 15.71 -4.52 -4.70
C ILE A 15 14.20 -4.76 -4.47
N GLN A 16 13.49 -5.35 -5.44
CA GLN A 16 12.04 -5.58 -5.34
C GLN A 16 11.66 -6.70 -4.38
N GLU A 17 12.46 -7.77 -4.24
CA GLU A 17 12.19 -8.83 -3.24
C GLU A 17 12.51 -8.39 -1.80
N ALA A 18 13.44 -7.44 -1.64
CA ALA A 18 13.95 -7.04 -0.32
C ALA A 18 12.99 -6.16 0.52
N SER A 19 11.86 -5.68 -0.04
CA SER A 19 10.92 -4.81 0.68
C SER A 19 9.48 -5.35 0.69
N ARG A 20 9.29 -6.66 0.53
CA ARG A 20 7.96 -7.28 0.74
C ARG A 20 7.72 -7.50 2.23
N MET A 21 6.61 -6.98 2.75
CA MET A 21 6.16 -7.23 4.13
C MET A 21 4.71 -7.65 4.12
N GLU A 22 4.38 -8.71 4.84
CA GLU A 22 3.01 -9.21 4.95
C GLU A 22 2.65 -9.58 6.38
N GLY A 23 1.36 -9.56 6.68
CA GLY A 23 0.87 -9.94 7.99
C GLY A 23 -0.50 -9.36 8.33
N TRP A 24 -1.04 -9.81 9.46
CA TRP A 24 -2.32 -9.35 9.95
C TRP A 24 -2.22 -7.98 10.60
N LEU A 25 -3.10 -7.07 10.19
CA LEU A 25 -3.33 -5.78 10.85
C LEU A 25 -4.81 -5.59 11.14
N HIS A 26 -5.14 -4.90 12.23
CA HIS A 26 -6.48 -4.35 12.40
C HIS A 26 -6.52 -2.99 11.72
N LYS A 27 -7.38 -2.84 10.70
CA LYS A 27 -7.60 -1.57 10.02
C LYS A 27 -8.87 -0.91 10.53
N ARG A 28 -8.82 0.40 10.77
CA ARG A 28 -10.02 1.18 11.08
C ARG A 28 -10.87 1.44 9.82
N GLY A 29 -12.19 1.35 9.99
CA GLY A 29 -13.16 1.75 8.99
C GLY A 29 -13.15 3.25 8.69
N PRO A 30 -13.82 3.69 7.60
CA PRO A 30 -13.83 5.08 7.17
C PRO A 30 -14.66 6.00 8.10
N THR A 31 -15.70 5.47 8.74
CA THR A 31 -16.48 6.19 9.76
C THR A 31 -16.29 5.54 11.13
N ALA A 32 -16.63 6.26 12.19
CA ALA A 32 -16.53 5.78 13.57
C ALA A 32 -17.30 4.46 13.79
N ASP A 33 -18.41 4.26 13.06
CA ASP A 33 -19.32 3.12 13.24
C ASP A 33 -18.77 1.81 12.64
N TYR A 34 -17.84 1.88 11.69
CA TYR A 34 -17.28 0.68 11.04
C TYR A 34 -16.23 -0.04 11.90
N GLY A 35 -15.84 0.54 13.03
CA GLY A 35 -14.92 -0.08 13.99
C GLY A 35 -13.57 -0.47 13.39
N TRP A 36 -12.96 -1.50 13.98
CA TRP A 36 -11.68 -2.07 13.56
C TRP A 36 -11.90 -3.46 12.98
N ALA A 37 -11.32 -3.73 11.81
CA ALA A 37 -11.46 -5.00 11.14
C ALA A 37 -10.09 -5.62 10.83
N LYS A 38 -9.93 -6.90 11.16
CA LYS A 38 -8.72 -7.67 10.87
C LYS A 38 -8.59 -7.87 9.35
N ARG A 39 -7.43 -7.55 8.78
CA ARG A 39 -7.11 -7.68 7.35
C ARG A 39 -5.73 -8.30 7.20
N TYR A 40 -5.59 -9.20 6.24
CA TYR A 40 -4.28 -9.67 5.82
C TYR A 40 -3.70 -8.63 4.87
N CYS A 41 -2.57 -8.05 5.23
CA CYS A 41 -2.00 -6.91 4.53
C CYS A 41 -0.70 -7.33 3.86
N VAL A 42 -0.47 -6.84 2.65
CA VAL A 42 0.73 -7.12 1.87
C VAL A 42 1.24 -5.80 1.32
N LEU A 43 2.46 -5.44 1.70
CA LEU A 43 3.23 -4.34 1.12
C LEU A 43 4.25 -4.94 0.16
N GLU A 44 4.22 -4.49 -1.09
CA GLU A 44 5.14 -4.91 -2.15
C GLU A 44 5.58 -3.66 -2.93
N GLY A 45 6.83 -3.23 -2.72
CA GLY A 45 7.32 -1.96 -3.27
C GLY A 45 6.55 -0.76 -2.71
N ASP A 46 5.87 -0.04 -3.59
CA ASP A 46 5.01 1.11 -3.27
C ASP A 46 3.52 0.75 -3.21
N ARG A 47 3.13 -0.52 -3.42
CA ARG A 47 1.74 -0.97 -3.36
C ARG A 47 1.43 -1.65 -2.05
N PHE A 48 0.37 -1.21 -1.37
CA PHE A 48 -0.11 -1.80 -0.13
C PHE A 48 -1.55 -2.32 -0.27
N ASP A 49 -1.68 -3.64 -0.39
CA ASP A 49 -2.95 -4.33 -0.58
C ASP A 49 -3.50 -4.87 0.75
N LEU A 50 -4.83 -4.87 0.85
CA LEU A 50 -5.56 -5.42 1.99
C LEU A 50 -6.51 -6.51 1.53
N TYR A 51 -6.39 -7.68 2.13
CA TYR A 51 -7.19 -8.85 1.82
C TYR A 51 -8.08 -9.24 3.00
N LYS A 52 -9.12 -10.01 2.68
CA LYS A 52 -9.96 -10.64 3.70
C LYS A 52 -9.15 -11.64 4.55
N ASP A 53 -8.26 -12.39 3.92
CA ASP A 53 -7.49 -13.48 4.49
C ASP A 53 -6.16 -13.72 3.76
N GLU A 54 -5.36 -14.65 4.29
CA GLU A 54 -4.03 -15.05 3.78
C GLU A 54 -4.06 -15.66 2.39
N ARG A 55 -5.21 -16.16 1.93
CA ARG A 55 -5.33 -16.72 0.57
C ARG A 55 -5.26 -15.64 -0.51
N MET A 56 -5.48 -14.38 -0.12
CA MET A 56 -5.45 -13.22 -1.01
C MET A 56 -6.50 -13.28 -2.15
N ASP A 57 -7.52 -14.14 -2.02
CA ASP A 57 -8.56 -14.32 -3.05
C ASP A 57 -9.50 -13.11 -3.16
N THR A 58 -9.71 -12.39 -2.04
CA THR A 58 -10.64 -11.25 -1.98
C THR A 58 -9.94 -9.99 -1.50
N ARG A 59 -9.55 -9.13 -2.43
CA ARG A 59 -9.02 -7.80 -2.13
C ARG A 59 -10.12 -6.88 -1.60
N LYS A 60 -9.84 -6.25 -0.46
CA LYS A 60 -10.73 -5.33 0.27
C LYS A 60 -10.32 -3.87 0.15
N GLY A 61 -9.08 -3.61 -0.24
CA GLY A 61 -8.57 -2.28 -0.48
C GLY A 61 -7.17 -2.31 -1.04
N GLU A 62 -6.76 -1.18 -1.57
CA GLU A 62 -5.46 -0.92 -2.16
C GLU A 62 -5.07 0.51 -1.77
N ILE A 63 -3.82 0.68 -1.41
CA ILE A 63 -3.22 1.97 -1.04
C ILE A 63 -1.89 2.05 -1.79
N GLU A 64 -1.82 2.97 -2.75
CA GLU A 64 -0.57 3.33 -3.42
C GLU A 64 0.20 4.30 -2.52
N LEU A 65 1.46 3.99 -2.25
CA LEU A 65 2.38 4.86 -1.54
C LEU A 65 3.00 5.85 -2.53
N GLY A 66 3.00 7.11 -2.15
CA GLY A 66 3.81 8.12 -2.82
C GLY A 66 5.16 8.29 -2.13
N TRP A 67 6.07 8.99 -2.80
CA TRP A 67 7.40 9.33 -2.25
C TRP A 67 7.35 10.11 -0.92
N ALA A 68 6.25 10.82 -0.67
CA ALA A 68 6.01 11.58 0.55
C ALA A 68 5.24 10.78 1.62
N SER A 69 4.83 9.54 1.32
CA SER A 69 4.10 8.70 2.27
C SER A 69 4.93 8.43 3.51
N ARG A 70 4.26 8.41 4.66
CA ARG A 70 4.90 8.11 5.95
C ARG A 70 3.95 7.35 6.86
N ALA A 71 4.52 6.50 7.71
CA ALA A 71 3.81 5.84 8.78
C ALA A 71 4.32 6.34 10.13
N LEU A 72 3.41 6.71 11.03
CA LEU A 72 3.74 7.24 12.36
C LEU A 72 2.99 6.47 13.43
N LEU A 73 3.68 6.05 14.49
CA LEU A 73 3.06 5.41 15.64
C LEU A 73 2.04 6.37 16.30
N PHE A 74 0.96 5.84 16.88
CA PHE A 74 -0.02 6.63 17.63
C PHE A 74 0.56 7.31 18.87
N THR A 75 1.65 6.77 19.40
CA THR A 75 2.40 7.34 20.52
C THR A 75 3.26 8.53 20.12
N ALA A 76 3.52 8.75 18.82
CA ALA A 76 4.30 9.88 18.36
C ALA A 76 3.56 11.20 18.62
N VAL A 77 4.25 12.19 19.20
CA VAL A 77 3.69 13.52 19.52
C VAL A 77 3.15 14.22 18.27
N VAL A 78 3.73 13.92 17.10
CA VAL A 78 3.40 14.51 15.80
C VAL A 78 2.44 13.65 14.97
N ALA A 79 1.82 12.62 15.56
CA ALA A 79 0.91 11.74 14.84
C ALA A 79 -0.35 12.51 14.36
N PRO A 80 -0.68 12.49 13.06
CA PRO A 80 -1.79 13.26 12.52
C PRO A 80 -3.16 12.66 12.85
N GLY A 81 -4.19 13.49 12.68
CA GLY A 81 -5.59 13.09 12.71
C GLY A 81 -6.04 12.59 14.09
N GLU A 82 -6.67 11.42 14.12
CA GLU A 82 -7.25 10.84 15.33
C GLU A 82 -6.31 9.86 16.06
N ALA A 83 -5.05 9.74 15.61
CA ALA A 83 -4.07 8.81 16.19
C ALA A 83 -3.93 8.96 17.72
N ILE A 84 -3.89 10.20 18.21
CA ILE A 84 -3.78 10.52 19.63
C ILE A 84 -4.98 9.97 20.44
N LYS A 85 -6.18 9.94 19.86
CA LYS A 85 -7.39 9.41 20.52
C LYS A 85 -7.30 7.91 20.74
N HIS A 86 -6.60 7.19 19.85
CA HIS A 86 -6.52 5.73 19.87
C HIS A 86 -5.30 5.20 20.64
N ARG A 87 -4.34 6.04 21.03
CA ARG A 87 -3.07 5.57 21.62
C ARG A 87 -3.21 4.77 22.93
N GLN A 88 -4.29 4.97 23.69
CA GLN A 88 -4.54 4.21 24.93
C GLN A 88 -5.11 2.81 24.64
N GLU A 89 -6.06 2.71 23.70
CA GLU A 89 -6.72 1.45 23.33
C GLU A 89 -5.90 0.61 22.34
N ARG A 90 -5.07 1.27 21.53
CA ARG A 90 -4.22 0.68 20.47
C ARG A 90 -2.80 1.23 20.61
N PRO A 91 -2.06 0.85 21.68
CA PRO A 91 -0.72 1.38 21.94
C PRO A 91 0.29 1.03 20.84
N TYR A 92 0.01 -0.03 20.08
CA TYR A 92 0.81 -0.50 18.94
C TYR A 92 0.18 -0.11 17.59
N GLY A 93 -0.69 0.90 17.61
CA GLY A 93 -1.28 1.47 16.43
C GLY A 93 -0.36 2.47 15.72
N PHE A 94 -0.58 2.61 14.42
CA PHE A 94 0.10 3.59 13.59
C PHE A 94 -0.85 4.15 12.53
N VAL A 95 -0.55 5.37 12.07
CA VAL A 95 -1.26 6.06 11.00
C VAL A 95 -0.37 6.12 9.77
N LEU A 96 -0.89 5.65 8.65
CA LEU A 96 -0.31 5.83 7.32
C LEU A 96 -0.92 7.09 6.69
N ASP A 97 -0.05 8.07 6.46
CA ASP A 97 -0.33 9.36 5.83
C ASP A 97 0.29 9.33 4.42
N VAL A 98 -0.54 9.04 3.41
CA VAL A 98 -0.08 8.80 2.03
C VAL A 98 0.43 10.09 1.37
N ASP A 99 -0.24 11.21 1.66
CA ASP A 99 0.14 12.53 1.17
C ASP A 99 0.09 13.57 2.30
N PRO A 100 1.17 13.71 3.10
CA PRO A 100 1.25 14.69 4.17
C PRO A 100 1.01 16.14 3.75
N ARG A 101 1.05 16.45 2.44
CA ARG A 101 0.85 17.80 1.88
C ARG A 101 -0.61 18.05 1.50
N GLY A 102 -1.46 17.03 1.46
CA GLY A 102 -2.87 17.11 1.07
C GLY A 102 -3.79 17.91 2.03
N GLY A 103 -3.22 18.63 3.00
CA GLY A 103 -3.96 19.49 3.92
C GLY A 103 -4.81 18.73 4.96
N PRO A 104 -5.78 19.40 5.60
CA PRO A 104 -6.56 18.84 6.71
C PRO A 104 -7.54 17.73 6.31
N GLN A 105 -8.03 17.73 5.06
CA GLN A 105 -9.03 16.77 4.55
C GLN A 105 -8.40 15.53 3.90
N ARG A 106 -7.07 15.38 4.00
CA ARG A 106 -6.38 14.23 3.42
C ARG A 106 -6.79 12.93 4.09
N LYS A 107 -6.75 11.85 3.30
CA LYS A 107 -7.12 10.52 3.75
C LYS A 107 -6.01 9.93 4.63
N LEU A 108 -6.34 9.64 5.88
CA LEU A 108 -5.45 8.97 6.83
C LEU A 108 -5.93 7.53 7.05
N HIS A 109 -4.98 6.60 7.09
CA HIS A 109 -5.27 5.19 7.28
C HIS A 109 -4.73 4.72 8.62
N TYR A 110 -5.62 4.22 9.48
CA TYR A 110 -5.27 3.82 10.85
C TYR A 110 -5.18 2.30 10.95
N PHE A 111 -4.10 1.82 11.54
CA PHE A 111 -3.78 0.42 11.70
C PHE A 111 -3.35 0.12 13.13
N ASP A 112 -3.52 -1.14 13.54
CA ASP A 112 -2.98 -1.69 14.77
C ASP A 112 -2.30 -3.03 14.48
N ALA A 113 -1.03 -3.11 14.86
CA ALA A 113 -0.16 -4.25 14.61
C ALA A 113 -0.15 -5.27 15.76
N GLY A 114 -0.78 -4.96 16.89
CA GLY A 114 -0.90 -5.85 18.05
C GLY A 114 0.38 -6.03 18.87
N SER A 115 1.55 -5.57 18.37
CA SER A 115 2.79 -5.51 19.14
C SER A 115 3.70 -4.37 18.68
N GLU A 116 4.55 -3.88 19.57
CA GLU A 116 5.53 -2.81 19.28
C GLU A 116 6.51 -3.19 18.17
N ALA A 117 7.01 -4.44 18.20
CA ALA A 117 7.92 -4.96 17.19
C ALA A 117 7.25 -4.98 15.81
N ALA A 118 6.01 -5.45 15.72
CA ALA A 118 5.26 -5.47 14.45
C ALA A 118 4.96 -4.04 13.97
N ALA A 119 4.54 -3.14 14.85
CA ALA A 119 4.26 -1.74 14.49
C ALA A 119 5.51 -1.04 13.94
N SER A 120 6.66 -1.23 14.60
CA SER A 120 7.94 -0.66 14.17
C SER A 120 8.40 -1.24 12.83
N ALA A 121 8.22 -2.55 12.63
CA ALA A 121 8.55 -3.21 11.37
C ALA A 121 7.69 -2.66 10.21
N TRP A 122 6.38 -2.52 10.42
CA TRP A 122 5.48 -1.94 9.42
C TRP A 122 5.85 -0.49 9.09
N CYS A 123 6.09 0.35 10.09
CA CYS A 123 6.50 1.74 9.86
C CYS A 123 7.77 1.84 9.02
N ARG A 124 8.80 1.04 9.35
CA ARG A 124 10.04 0.97 8.57
C ARG A 124 9.81 0.47 7.15
N ALA A 125 8.95 -0.53 6.96
CA ALA A 125 8.63 -1.05 5.64
C ALA A 125 7.93 0.01 4.77
N PHE A 126 7.00 0.79 5.33
CA PHE A 126 6.38 1.91 4.61
C PHE A 126 7.38 3.01 4.24
N GLU A 127 8.34 3.33 5.11
CA GLU A 127 9.41 4.28 4.79
C GLU A 127 10.31 3.77 3.65
N MET A 128 10.57 2.46 3.59
CA MET A 128 11.30 1.86 2.48
C MET A 128 10.48 1.87 1.19
N GLY A 129 9.20 1.50 1.25
CA GLY A 129 8.29 1.52 0.11
C GLY A 129 8.11 2.93 -0.48
N ALA A 130 7.99 3.94 0.37
CA ALA A 130 7.93 5.34 -0.07
C ALA A 130 9.22 5.79 -0.80
N LYS A 131 10.40 5.30 -0.40
CA LYS A 131 11.65 5.61 -1.12
C LYS A 131 11.75 4.93 -2.48
N CYS A 132 11.04 3.82 -2.67
CA CYS A 132 10.94 3.13 -3.95
C CYS A 132 9.88 3.74 -4.88
N ALA A 133 8.92 4.48 -4.33
CA ALA A 133 7.87 5.12 -5.11
C ALA A 133 8.45 6.18 -6.07
N PRO A 134 8.05 6.17 -7.35
CA PRO A 134 8.50 7.18 -8.29
C PRO A 134 8.03 8.57 -7.82
N PRO A 135 8.82 9.63 -8.02
CA PRO A 135 8.33 10.98 -7.82
C PRO A 135 7.15 11.21 -8.76
N ALA A 136 6.05 11.72 -8.21
CA ALA A 136 4.73 11.84 -8.85
C ALA A 136 4.72 12.46 -10.27
N ALA A 137 5.79 13.16 -10.66
CA ALA A 137 5.99 13.71 -12.00
C ALA A 137 6.10 12.66 -13.12
N ILE A 138 6.51 11.42 -12.82
CA ILE A 138 6.68 10.36 -13.86
C ILE A 138 5.38 9.55 -14.06
N ASP A 139 4.56 9.46 -13.01
CA ASP A 139 3.45 8.53 -12.94
C ASP A 139 2.18 9.03 -13.68
N ALA A 140 2.01 10.35 -13.79
CA ALA A 140 0.94 10.94 -14.59
C ALA A 140 1.04 10.58 -16.08
N VAL A 141 2.27 10.41 -16.59
CA VAL A 141 2.51 10.03 -18.00
C VAL A 141 2.27 8.53 -18.20
N ALA A 142 2.70 7.68 -17.26
CA ALA A 142 2.51 6.23 -17.34
C ALA A 142 1.02 5.81 -17.21
N ARG A 143 0.26 6.46 -16.32
CA ARG A 143 -1.19 6.21 -16.16
C ARG A 143 -2.02 6.66 -17.38
N THR A 144 -1.52 7.58 -18.19
CA THR A 144 -2.16 8.00 -19.45
C THR A 144 -1.92 6.99 -20.59
N LEU A 145 -0.88 6.15 -20.48
CA LEU A 145 -0.47 5.21 -21.52
C LEU A 145 -0.81 3.74 -21.23
N ALA A 146 -1.28 3.41 -20.03
CA ALA A 146 -1.74 2.05 -19.71
C ALA A 146 -3.16 1.81 -20.27
N PRO A 147 -3.34 0.92 -21.26
CA PRO A 147 -4.68 0.52 -21.68
C PRO A 147 -5.40 -0.20 -20.53
N PRO A 148 -6.72 0.00 -20.37
CA PRO A 148 -7.48 -0.64 -19.31
C PRO A 148 -7.54 -2.15 -19.56
N ALA A 149 -6.69 -2.91 -18.86
CA ALA A 149 -6.65 -4.37 -18.89
C ALA A 149 -8.00 -5.02 -18.48
N ALA A 150 -8.89 -4.26 -17.85
CA ALA A 150 -10.25 -4.69 -17.50
C ALA A 150 -11.22 -4.81 -18.70
N ALA A 151 -10.92 -4.23 -19.87
CA ALA A 151 -11.81 -4.30 -21.03
C ALA A 151 -11.60 -5.56 -21.90
N ALA A 152 -10.44 -6.22 -21.81
CA ALA A 152 -10.14 -7.39 -22.66
C ALA A 152 -10.75 -8.71 -22.15
N ALA A 153 -11.00 -8.83 -20.85
CA ALA A 153 -11.62 -10.04 -20.27
C ALA A 153 -13.14 -10.10 -20.53
N ALA A 154 -13.83 -8.96 -20.61
CA ALA A 154 -15.27 -8.91 -20.87
C ALA A 154 -15.64 -9.17 -22.34
N ALA A 155 -14.75 -8.85 -23.29
CA ALA A 155 -15.02 -9.06 -24.72
C ALA A 155 -14.92 -10.53 -25.15
N ARG A 156 -14.19 -11.37 -24.41
CA ARG A 156 -14.01 -12.79 -24.77
C ARG A 156 -15.14 -13.69 -24.29
N ALA A 157 -15.82 -13.33 -23.20
CA ALA A 157 -16.99 -14.06 -22.70
C ALA A 157 -18.27 -13.82 -23.55
N ALA A 158 -18.37 -12.69 -24.25
CA ALA A 158 -19.52 -12.40 -25.12
C ALA A 158 -19.47 -13.12 -26.48
N ALA A 159 -18.28 -13.56 -26.92
CA ALA A 159 -18.13 -14.27 -28.20
C ALA A 159 -18.46 -15.78 -28.09
N GLU A 160 -18.32 -16.38 -26.91
CA GLU A 160 -18.57 -17.82 -26.70
C GLU A 160 -20.06 -18.15 -26.51
N ALA A 161 -20.87 -17.19 -26.06
CA ALA A 161 -22.32 -17.34 -25.94
C ALA A 161 -23.10 -17.25 -27.27
N ALA A 162 -22.44 -16.84 -28.36
CA ALA A 162 -23.06 -16.72 -29.69
C ALA A 162 -22.81 -17.95 -30.60
N SER A 163 -22.11 -18.97 -30.11
CA SER A 163 -21.80 -20.20 -30.86
C SER A 163 -22.69 -21.39 -30.50
N GLU A 164 -23.59 -21.26 -29.51
CA GLU A 164 -24.51 -22.33 -29.07
C GLU A 164 -26.01 -21.97 -29.25
N ALA A 165 -26.31 -20.93 -30.04
CA ALA A 165 -27.67 -20.56 -30.43
C ALA A 165 -27.95 -20.87 -31.90
#